data_AF-A0A848XUE2-F1
#
_entry.id   AF-A0A848XUE2-F1
#
_cell.length_a   1.000
_cell.length_b   1.000
_cell.length_c   1.000
_cell.angle_alpha   90.00
_cell.angle_beta   90.00
_cell.angle_gamma   90.00
#
_symmetry.space_group_name_H-M   'P 1'
#
loop_
_entity.id
_entity.type
_entity.pdbx_description
1 polymer ?
#
loop_
_entity_poly.entity_id
_entity_poly.type
_entity_poly.pdbx_seq_one_letter_code
_entity_poly.pdbx_strand_id
1 'polypeptide(L)'
;MDKARDHCGIVGIFNHPEAARLTYFGLHALQHRGQESAGIVTATFDEAKGRPTMPHHKDFGLVLKVFDEPKLFETTLLGESAIGHTRYSTSGSSTNPANIQPFVVHYQEGNLA
;
A
#
# COMPACT_ATOMS: atom_id res chain seq x y z
N MET A 1 14.90 28.17 -11.90
CA MET A 1 13.63 27.68 -11.31
C MET A 1 13.87 26.26 -10.86
N ASP A 2 13.90 26.05 -9.54
CA ASP A 2 14.05 24.71 -8.96
C ASP A 2 12.76 23.93 -9.25
N LYS A 3 12.85 22.82 -9.96
CA LYS A 3 11.67 21.98 -10.27
C LYS A 3 11.23 21.33 -8.97
N ALA A 4 9.95 21.41 -8.63
CA ALA A 4 9.39 20.60 -7.55
C ALA A 4 9.78 19.14 -7.82
N ARG A 5 10.55 18.54 -6.90
CA ARG A 5 10.87 17.11 -6.95
C ARG A 5 9.63 16.39 -6.45
N ASP A 6 8.91 15.72 -7.35
CA ASP A 6 7.76 14.89 -6.99
C ASP A 6 8.25 13.69 -6.17
N HIS A 7 8.04 13.78 -4.87
CA HIS A 7 8.29 12.70 -3.91
C HIS A 7 7.07 11.79 -3.86
N CYS A 8 7.28 10.48 -3.69
CA CYS A 8 6.22 9.48 -3.46
C CYS A 8 5.20 9.92 -2.39
N GLY A 9 3.96 9.46 -2.51
CA GLY A 9 2.94 9.61 -1.48
C GLY A 9 2.98 8.45 -0.49
N ILE A 10 2.80 8.73 0.81
CA ILE A 10 2.67 7.71 1.86
C ILE A 10 1.46 8.07 2.72
N VAL A 11 0.65 7.06 3.07
CA VAL A 11 -0.49 7.19 3.98
C VAL A 11 -0.42 6.08 5.01
N GLY A 12 -0.75 6.38 6.26
CA GLY A 12 -0.88 5.40 7.33
C GLY A 12 -2.15 5.65 8.12
N ILE A 13 -2.89 4.59 8.42
CA ILE A 13 -4.08 4.59 9.27
C ILE A 13 -3.89 3.54 10.36
N PHE A 14 -4.24 3.88 11.59
CA PHE A 14 -4.11 3.02 12.75
C PHE A 14 -5.40 2.99 13.56
N ASN A 15 -5.73 1.81 14.10
CA ASN A 15 -6.88 1.57 14.97
C ASN A 15 -8.22 2.06 14.38
N HIS A 16 -8.48 1.70 13.12
CA HIS A 16 -9.73 2.03 12.45
C HIS A 16 -10.25 0.83 11.62
N PRO A 17 -11.53 0.44 11.74
CA PRO A 17 -12.07 -0.74 11.02
C PRO A 17 -11.95 -0.62 9.49
N GLU A 18 -12.01 0.60 8.97
CA GLU A 18 -11.86 0.91 7.54
C GLU A 18 -10.44 1.38 7.16
N ALA A 19 -9.39 0.93 7.87
CA ALA A 19 -8.02 1.42 7.66
C ALA A 19 -7.55 1.31 6.20
N ALA A 20 -7.88 0.20 5.52
CA ALA A 20 -7.54 0.00 4.11
C ALA A 20 -8.26 0.99 3.19
N ARG A 21 -9.57 1.22 3.38
CA ARG A 21 -10.36 2.16 2.56
C ARG A 21 -9.92 3.60 2.77
N LEU A 22 -9.66 4.01 4.02
CA LEU A 22 -9.13 5.34 4.33
C LEU A 22 -7.75 5.55 3.74
N THR A 23 -6.89 4.53 3.79
CA THR A 23 -5.57 4.56 3.12
C THR A 23 -5.73 4.76 1.61
N TYR A 24 -6.63 4.00 0.97
CA TYR A 24 -6.95 4.16 -0.46
C TYR A 24 -7.38 5.59 -0.82
N PHE A 25 -8.32 6.18 -0.08
CA PHE A 25 -8.74 7.56 -0.33
C PHE A 25 -7.60 8.57 -0.14
N GLY A 26 -6.76 8.37 0.88
CA GLY A 26 -5.56 9.16 1.08
C GLY A 26 -4.58 9.05 -0.10
N LEU A 27 -4.31 7.84 -0.58
CA LEU A 27 -3.44 7.62 -1.73
C LEU A 27 -4.02 8.24 -3.01
N HIS A 28 -5.33 8.16 -3.20
CA HIS A 28 -6.00 8.81 -4.32
C HIS A 28 -5.83 10.34 -4.27
N ALA A 29 -5.98 10.96 -3.09
CA ALA A 29 -5.69 12.38 -2.91
C ALA A 29 -4.22 12.73 -3.18
N LEU A 30 -3.31 11.79 -2.90
CA LEU A 30 -1.87 11.91 -3.17
C LEU A 30 -1.45 11.36 -4.55
N GLN A 31 -2.37 11.08 -5.48
CA GLN A 31 -2.03 10.50 -6.79
C GLN A 31 -1.04 11.37 -7.59
N HIS A 32 -1.09 12.69 -7.41
CA HIS A 32 -0.18 13.63 -8.04
C HIS A 32 1.29 13.45 -7.60
N ARG A 33 1.54 12.73 -6.50
CA ARG A 33 2.87 12.43 -5.94
C ARG A 33 3.49 11.15 -6.48
N GLY A 34 2.80 10.41 -7.34
CA GLY A 34 3.31 9.17 -7.91
C GLY A 34 2.26 8.48 -8.76
N GLN A 35 2.58 8.23 -10.03
CA GLN A 35 1.66 7.64 -11.01
C GLN A 35 2.16 6.30 -11.56
N GLU A 36 3.30 5.80 -11.07
CA GLU A 36 3.92 4.60 -11.60
C GLU A 36 3.31 3.33 -11.01
N SER A 37 3.08 3.32 -9.70
CA SER A 37 2.51 2.19 -8.98
C SER A 37 1.88 2.63 -7.68
N ALA A 38 1.00 1.77 -7.15
CA ALA A 38 0.40 1.94 -5.84
C ALA A 38 0.37 0.62 -5.08
N GLY A 39 0.34 0.69 -3.76
CA GLY A 39 0.22 -0.49 -2.92
C GLY A 39 -0.33 -0.16 -1.55
N ILE A 40 -1.03 -1.12 -0.96
CA ILE A 40 -1.52 -1.08 0.42
C ILE A 40 -1.16 -2.41 1.08
N VAL A 41 -0.65 -2.33 2.31
CA VAL A 41 -0.53 -3.47 3.23
C VAL A 41 -1.32 -3.15 4.49
N THR A 42 -1.93 -4.19 5.05
CA THR A 42 -2.73 -4.14 6.28
C THR A 42 -2.11 -5.05 7.33
N ALA A 43 -2.49 -4.88 8.59
CA ALA A 43 -2.10 -5.78 9.67
C ALA A 43 -3.35 -6.34 10.36
N THR A 44 -3.42 -7.67 10.46
CA THR A 44 -4.54 -8.38 11.08
C THR A 44 -4.07 -9.67 11.76
N PHE A 45 -4.85 -10.19 12.70
CA PHE A 45 -4.61 -11.50 13.31
C PHE A 45 -5.44 -12.56 12.57
N ASP A 46 -4.77 -13.58 12.06
CA ASP A 46 -5.43 -14.72 11.42
C ASP A 46 -5.74 -15.76 12.48
N GLU A 47 -6.99 -15.82 12.94
CA GLU A 47 -7.47 -16.75 13.97
C GLU A 47 -7.28 -18.21 13.55
N ALA A 48 -7.44 -18.54 12.27
CA ALA A 48 -7.28 -19.91 11.78
C ALA A 48 -5.81 -20.36 11.81
N LYS A 49 -4.87 -19.43 11.63
CA LYS A 49 -3.42 -19.68 11.71
C LYS A 49 -2.82 -19.37 13.09
N GLY A 50 -3.59 -18.76 14.00
CA GLY A 50 -3.15 -18.33 15.31
C GLY A 50 -1.96 -17.37 15.29
N ARG A 51 -1.85 -16.48 14.28
CA ARG A 51 -0.71 -15.56 14.16
C ARG A 51 -1.04 -14.24 13.46
N PRO A 52 -0.28 -13.16 13.71
CA PRO A 52 -0.36 -11.94 12.92
C PRO A 52 -0.01 -12.18 11.45
N THR A 53 -0.72 -11.50 10.56
CA THR A 53 -0.51 -11.54 9.11
C THR A 53 -0.54 -10.13 8.54
N MET A 54 0.09 -9.96 7.37
CA MET A 54 0.13 -8.68 6.66
C MET A 54 -0.38 -8.82 5.22
N PRO A 55 -1.70 -8.90 5.02
CA PRO A 55 -2.28 -8.91 3.68
C PRO A 55 -1.92 -7.64 2.93
N HIS A 56 -1.57 -7.78 1.65
CA HIS A 56 -1.20 -6.64 0.81
C HIS A 56 -1.69 -6.85 -0.61
N HIS A 57 -1.88 -5.73 -1.30
CA HIS A 57 -2.17 -5.67 -2.72
C HIS A 57 -1.43 -4.48 -3.32
N LYS A 58 -0.74 -4.71 -4.42
CA LYS A 58 0.11 -3.70 -5.06
C LYS A 58 0.33 -4.03 -6.52
N ASP A 59 0.29 -3.02 -7.37
CA ASP A 59 0.52 -3.17 -8.80
C ASP A 59 0.95 -1.83 -9.43
N PHE A 60 1.35 -1.88 -10.70
CA PHE A 60 1.63 -0.71 -11.51
C PHE A 60 0.35 0.05 -11.87
N GLY A 61 0.50 1.36 -12.00
CA GLY A 61 -0.53 2.29 -12.45
C GLY A 61 -1.09 3.15 -11.33
N LEU A 62 -2.20 3.81 -11.69
CA LEU A 62 -2.92 4.73 -10.83
C LEU A 62 -3.65 3.98 -9.72
N VAL A 63 -3.83 4.62 -8.57
CA VAL A 63 -4.55 4.10 -7.40
C VAL A 63 -5.92 3.54 -7.80
N LEU A 64 -6.69 4.25 -8.61
CA LEU A 64 -8.01 3.79 -9.07
C LEU A 64 -7.96 2.50 -9.92
N LYS A 65 -6.84 2.26 -10.60
CA LYS A 65 -6.65 1.06 -11.43
C LYS A 65 -6.11 -0.10 -10.59
N VAL A 66 -5.19 0.17 -9.67
CA VAL A 66 -4.62 -0.85 -8.79
C VAL A 66 -5.68 -1.42 -7.84
N PHE A 67 -6.64 -0.60 -7.40
CA PHE A 67 -7.71 -0.96 -6.47
C PHE A 67 -9.10 -0.86 -7.13
N ASP A 68 -9.22 -1.38 -8.35
CA ASP A 68 -10.46 -1.32 -9.15
C ASP A 68 -11.53 -2.34 -8.72
N GLU A 69 -11.15 -3.37 -7.96
CA GLU A 69 -12.06 -4.36 -7.36
C GLU A 69 -12.44 -3.97 -5.92
N PRO A 70 -13.67 -3.47 -5.65
CA PRO A 70 -14.06 -3.03 -4.32
C PRO A 70 -14.07 -4.15 -3.27
N LYS A 71 -14.26 -5.39 -3.72
CA LYS A 71 -14.29 -6.59 -2.88
C LYS A 71 -12.95 -6.84 -2.17
N LEU A 72 -11.84 -6.35 -2.73
CA LEU A 72 -10.51 -6.46 -2.15
C LEU A 72 -10.46 -5.93 -0.70
N PHE A 73 -11.18 -4.84 -0.40
CA PHE A 73 -11.25 -4.24 0.94
C PHE A 73 -12.03 -5.09 1.95
N GLU A 74 -12.80 -6.07 1.49
CA GLU A 74 -13.65 -6.94 2.32
C GLU A 74 -13.11 -8.36 2.42
N THR A 75 -12.28 -8.79 1.46
CA THR A 75 -11.79 -10.17 1.42
C THR A 75 -10.29 -10.32 1.59
N THR A 76 -9.52 -9.25 1.39
CA THR A 76 -8.06 -9.34 1.33
C THR A 76 -7.40 -8.32 2.24
N LEU A 77 -7.66 -7.02 2.05
CA LEU A 77 -7.05 -5.94 2.83
C LEU A 77 -7.76 -5.75 4.18
N LEU A 78 -7.69 -6.79 5.00
CA LEU A 78 -8.35 -6.87 6.31
C LEU A 78 -7.46 -6.34 7.43
N GLY A 79 -8.10 -5.78 8.46
CA GLY A 79 -7.44 -5.33 9.68
C GLY A 79 -7.62 -3.83 9.95
N GLU A 80 -7.24 -3.42 11.15
CA GLU A 80 -7.49 -2.06 11.64
C GLU A 80 -6.30 -1.11 11.47
N SER A 81 -5.22 -1.59 10.87
CA SER A 81 -4.03 -0.80 10.57
C SER A 81 -3.61 -1.03 9.13
N ALA A 82 -3.23 0.04 8.45
CA ALA A 82 -2.82 0.00 7.05
C ALA A 82 -1.75 1.07 6.76
N ILE A 83 -0.81 0.73 5.89
CA ILE A 83 0.07 1.70 5.25
C ILE A 83 -0.04 1.55 3.73
N GLY A 84 0.12 2.66 3.02
CA GLY A 84 0.03 2.70 1.57
C GLY A 84 1.05 3.64 0.97
N HIS A 85 1.38 3.38 -0.30
CA HIS A 85 2.39 4.14 -1.03
C HIS A 85 1.97 4.39 -2.49
N THR A 86 2.25 5.58 -3.02
CA THR A 86 2.24 5.87 -4.47
C THR A 86 3.66 6.18 -4.95
N ARG A 87 4.13 5.47 -5.98
CA ARG A 87 5.50 5.62 -6.48
C ARG A 87 5.57 6.65 -7.61
N TYR A 88 6.51 7.57 -7.50
CA TYR A 88 7.00 8.37 -8.62
C TYR A 88 8.24 7.71 -9.23
N SER A 89 8.37 7.75 -10.56
CA SER A 89 9.50 7.12 -11.26
C SER A 89 10.80 7.85 -10.92
N THR A 90 11.68 7.14 -10.21
CA THR A 90 13.09 7.50 -10.10
C THR A 90 13.84 6.81 -11.24
N SER A 91 14.87 7.47 -11.78
CA SER A 91 15.69 6.91 -12.85
C SER A 91 16.12 5.47 -12.55
N GLY A 92 15.85 4.54 -13.48
CA GLY A 92 16.49 3.21 -13.51
C GLY A 92 15.63 1.98 -13.27
N SER A 93 14.34 2.05 -12.89
CA SER A 93 13.56 0.82 -12.71
C SER A 93 12.03 1.01 -12.60
N SER A 94 11.40 1.60 -13.60
CA SER A 94 9.94 1.84 -13.60
C SER A 94 9.09 0.61 -13.99
N THR A 95 9.73 -0.53 -14.24
CA THR A 95 9.08 -1.75 -14.75
C THR A 95 9.31 -2.97 -13.87
N ASN A 96 10.09 -2.88 -12.80
CA ASN A 96 10.35 -4.00 -11.91
C ASN A 96 9.31 -4.04 -10.77
N PRO A 97 8.42 -5.05 -10.72
CA PRO A 97 7.41 -5.17 -9.66
C PRO A 97 8.01 -5.25 -8.25
N ALA A 98 9.24 -5.73 -8.12
CA ALA A 98 9.95 -5.82 -6.85
C ALA A 98 10.21 -4.45 -6.20
N ASN A 99 10.06 -3.35 -6.93
CA ASN A 99 10.20 -1.99 -6.40
C ASN A 99 8.88 -1.36 -5.95
N ILE A 100 7.74 -2.07 -6.11
CA ILE A 100 6.45 -1.55 -5.68
C ILE A 100 6.35 -1.70 -4.17
N GLN A 101 6.17 -0.58 -3.50
CA GLN A 101 5.97 -0.46 -2.05
C GLN A 101 4.48 -0.52 -1.71
N PRO A 102 4.11 -0.89 -0.46
CA PRO A 102 5.00 -1.29 0.64
C PRO A 102 5.70 -2.65 0.44
N PHE A 103 6.85 -2.83 1.10
CA PHE A 103 7.54 -4.11 1.15
C PHE A 103 7.08 -4.88 2.38
N VAL A 104 6.95 -6.21 2.27
CA VAL A 104 6.67 -7.06 3.43
C VAL A 104 7.87 -7.96 3.64
N VAL A 105 8.44 -7.93 4.84
CA VAL A 105 9.61 -8.70 5.24
C VAL A 105 9.22 -9.65 6.34
N HIS A 106 9.60 -10.92 6.18
CA HIS A 106 9.47 -11.93 7.22
C HIS A 106 10.81 -12.08 7.94
N TYR A 107 10.80 -11.89 9.26
CA TYR A 107 11.98 -12.09 10.10
C TYR A 107 11.61 -12.95 11.31
N GLN A 108 12.60 -13.30 12.14
CA GLN A 108 12.40 -14.26 13.23
C GLN A 108 11.34 -13.83 14.25
N GLU A 109 11.12 -12.53 14.47
CA GLU A 109 10.16 -12.03 15.46
C GLU A 109 8.80 -11.65 14.84
N GLY A 110 8.61 -11.86 13.54
CA GLY A 110 7.32 -11.66 12.87
C GLY A 110 7.42 -11.03 11.50
N ASN A 111 6.32 -10.41 11.07
CA ASN A 111 6.24 -9.71 9.79
C ASN A 111 6.44 -8.21 10.03
N LEU A 112 7.15 -7.55 9.12
CA LEU A 112 7.34 -6.10 9.10
C LEU A 112 6.98 -5.56 7.72
N ALA A 113 6.39 -4.38 7.67
CA ALA A 113 6.08 -3.70 6.42
C ALA A 113 6.32 -2.19 6.51
#